data_AF-A0A9D0IF94-F1
#
_entry.id   AF-A0A9D0IF94-F1
#
_cell.length_a   1.000
_cell.length_b   1.000
_cell.length_c   1.000
_cell.angle_alpha   90.00
_cell.angle_beta   90.00
_cell.angle_gamma   90.00
#
_symmetry.space_group_name_H-M   'P 1'
#
loop_
_entity.id
_entity.type
_entity.pdbx_description
1 polymer ?
#
loop_
_entity_poly.entity_id
_entity_poly.type
_entity_poly.pdbx_seq_one_letter_code
_entity_poly.pdbx_strand_id
1 'polypeptide(L)' 'MSHQTQNHRRSIAHIIKGMPATDGAGVELRRLIGQPALSMLDPFLLLDAFRSD' A
#
# COMPACT_ATOMS: atom_id res chain seq x y z
N MET A 1 -27.11 18.88 -17.82
CA MET A 1 -27.20 17.83 -16.78
C MET A 1 -26.21 18.17 -15.68
N SER A 2 -26.69 18.63 -14.53
CA SER A 2 -25.87 19.07 -13.40
C SER A 2 -25.46 17.85 -12.56
N HIS A 3 -24.16 17.54 -12.50
CA HIS A 3 -23.64 16.57 -11.55
C HIS A 3 -23.58 17.21 -10.16
N GLN A 4 -24.46 16.79 -9.25
CA GLN A 4 -24.28 17.06 -7.83
C GLN A 4 -23.19 16.12 -7.30
N THR A 5 -22.06 16.68 -6.88
CA THR A 5 -20.99 15.95 -6.19
C THR A 5 -21.43 15.71 -4.75
N GLN A 6 -22.00 14.54 -4.47
CA GLN A 6 -22.24 14.10 -3.09
C GLN A 6 -20.88 13.94 -2.40
N ASN A 7 -20.66 14.68 -1.30
CA ASN A 7 -19.41 14.65 -0.53
C ASN A 7 -19.36 13.37 0.31
N HIS A 8 -19.02 12.24 -0.32
CA HIS A 8 -18.91 10.95 0.36
C HIS A 8 -17.57 10.85 1.08
N ARG A 9 -17.58 11.14 2.39
CA ARG A 9 -16.38 11.05 3.23
C ARG A 9 -15.92 9.60 3.33
N ARG A 10 -14.70 9.31 2.89
CA ARG A 10 -14.07 7.99 3.03
C ARG A 10 -13.69 7.72 4.50
N SER A 11 -13.87 6.48 4.94
CA SER A 11 -13.36 5.97 6.22
C SER A 11 -12.16 5.04 5.98
N ILE A 12 -11.32 4.87 7.01
CA ILE A 12 -10.24 3.90 6.98
C ILE A 12 -10.85 2.51 7.17
N ALA A 13 -10.67 1.62 6.19
CA ALA A 13 -11.14 0.24 6.29
C ALA A 13 -10.18 -0.63 7.13
N HIS A 14 -8.86 -0.48 6.90
CA HIS A 14 -7.83 -1.28 7.57
C HIS A 14 -6.56 -0.45 7.84
N ILE A 15 -5.86 -0.79 8.91
CA ILE A 15 -4.51 -0.29 9.22
C ILE A 15 -3.57 -1.49 9.19
N ILE A 16 -2.60 -1.47 8.28
CA ILE A 16 -1.69 -2.60 8.04
C ILE A 16 -0.26 -2.10 8.23
N LYS A 17 0.54 -2.84 9.00
CA LYS A 17 1.97 -2.54 9.17
C LYS A 17 2.76 -3.10 7.98
N GLY A 18 3.75 -2.36 7.52
CA GLY A 18 4.69 -2.87 6.52
C GLY A 18 5.58 -3.97 7.09
N MET A 19 5.84 -5.01 6.30
CA MET A 19 6.67 -6.15 6.66
C MET A 19 8.10 -5.94 6.14
N PRO A 20 9.16 -6.23 6.93
CA PRO A 20 10.53 -6.26 6.42
C PRO A 20 10.65 -7.24 5.26
N ALA A 21 11.35 -6.87 4.21
CA ALA A 21 11.67 -7.75 3.09
C ALA A 21 13.03 -7.39 2.51
N THR A 22 13.54 -8.29 1.69
CA THR A 22 14.79 -8.11 0.95
C THR A 22 14.47 -8.25 -0.54
N ASP A 23 15.03 -7.35 -1.35
CA ASP A 23 14.97 -7.43 -2.81
C ASP A 23 16.37 -7.75 -3.37
N GLY A 24 16.52 -7.69 -4.69
CA GLY A 24 17.77 -7.96 -5.40
C GLY A 24 18.99 -7.28 -4.77
N ALA A 25 20.16 -7.90 -4.94
CA ALA A 25 21.44 -7.46 -4.37
C ALA A 25 21.42 -7.25 -2.83
N GLY A 26 20.45 -7.82 -2.11
CA GLY A 26 20.38 -7.75 -0.65
C GLY A 26 19.80 -6.44 -0.11
N VAL A 27 19.11 -5.65 -0.94
CA VAL A 27 18.51 -4.39 -0.50
C VAL A 27 17.39 -4.66 0.50
N GLU A 28 17.51 -4.12 1.71
CA GLU A 28 16.46 -4.16 2.71
C GLU A 28 15.39 -3.08 2.45
N LEU A 29 14.12 -3.49 2.54
CA LEU A 29 12.98 -2.61 2.37
C LEU A 29 11.82 -3.00 3.28
N ARG A 30 10.78 -2.17 3.31
CA ARG A 30 9.49 -2.50 3.95
C ARG A 30 8.41 -2.63 2.89
N ARG A 31 7.81 -3.81 2.78
CA ARG A 31 6.70 -4.11 1.85
C ARG A 31 5.35 -3.79 2.49
N LEU A 32 4.52 -2.99 1.80
CA LEU A 32 3.18 -2.58 2.24
C LEU A 32 2.06 -3.33 1.49
N ILE A 33 2.14 -3.40 0.16
CA ILE A 33 1.24 -4.19 -0.72
C ILE A 33 2.06 -5.35 -1.32
N GLY A 34 1.46 -6.53 -1.44
CA GLY A 34 2.13 -7.78 -1.86
C GLY A 34 2.66 -8.61 -0.70
N GLN A 35 2.13 -8.39 0.50
CA GLN A 35 2.42 -9.17 1.71
C GLN A 35 1.20 -10.01 2.11
N PRO A 36 1.32 -11.04 2.96
CA PRO A 36 0.18 -11.89 3.33
C PRO A 36 -1.04 -11.12 3.87
N ALA A 37 -0.82 -10.02 4.61
CA ALA A 37 -1.90 -9.19 5.15
C ALA A 37 -2.58 -8.27 4.11
N LEU A 38 -1.93 -8.00 2.97
CA LEU A 38 -2.46 -7.21 1.86
C LEU A 38 -1.80 -7.68 0.56
N SER A 39 -2.30 -8.79 0.03
CA SER A 39 -1.67 -9.48 -1.12
C SER A 39 -1.83 -8.70 -2.43
N MET A 40 -2.94 -7.97 -2.59
CA MET A 40 -3.25 -7.16 -3.76
C MET A 40 -4.23 -6.05 -3.37
N LEU A 41 -4.12 -4.89 -4.02
CA LEU A 41 -5.09 -3.81 -3.90
C LEU A 41 -5.30 -3.17 -5.27
N ASP A 42 -6.17 -3.74 -6.09
CA ASP A 42 -6.46 -3.25 -7.46
C ASP A 42 -6.70 -1.71 -7.48
N PRO A 43 -6.01 -0.94 -8.35
CA PRO A 43 -5.09 -1.34 -9.44
C PRO A 43 -3.61 -1.50 -9.05
N PHE A 44 -3.30 -1.46 -7.76
CA PHE A 44 -1.94 -1.53 -7.22
C PHE A 44 -1.56 -2.96 -6.82
N LEU A 45 -0.47 -3.46 -7.40
CA LEU A 45 0.04 -4.81 -7.15
C LEU A 45 1.08 -4.85 -6.03
N LEU A 46 1.91 -3.82 -5.93
CA LEU A 46 3.04 -3.75 -4.98
C LEU A 46 3.23 -2.31 -4.51
N LEU A 47 3.74 -2.16 -3.28
CA LEU A 47 4.20 -0.89 -2.72
C LEU A 47 5.30 -1.19 -1.72
N ASP A 48 6.50 -0.70 -1.99
CA ASP A 48 7.68 -0.88 -1.16
C ASP A 48 8.21 0.47 -0.68
N ALA A 49 8.69 0.53 0.56
CA ALA A 49 9.31 1.70 1.16
C ALA A 49 10.77 1.40 1.51
N PHE A 50 11.68 2.18 0.93
CA PHE A 50 13.11 2.12 1.21
C PHE A 50 13.47 3.16 2.27
N ARG A 51 14.50 2.87 3.06
CA ARG A 51 15.21 3.88 3.84
C ARG A 51 16.64 3.90 3.39
N SER A 52 17.15 5.11 3.19
CA SER A 52 18.56 5.41 3.20
C SER A 52 18.78 6.27 4.42
N ASP A 53 19.66 5.83 5.29
CA ASP A 53 20.32 6.67 6.28
C ASP A 53 21.20 7.75 5.61
#